data_AF-A0A922JFX1-F1
#
_entry.id   AF-A0A922JFX1-F1
#
_cell.length_a   1.000
_cell.length_b   1.000
_cell.length_c   1.000
_cell.angle_alpha   90.00
_cell.angle_beta   90.00
_cell.angle_gamma   90.00
#
_symmetry.space_group_name_H-M   'P 1'
#
loop_
_entity.id
_entity.type
_entity.pdbx_description
1 polymer ?
#
loop_
_entity_poly.entity_id
_entity_poly.type
_entity_poly.pdbx_seq_one_letter_code
_entity_poly.pdbx_strand_id
1 'polypeptide(L)'
;MAEDKLVDTFKDLGVCDQLVEACENLGWKIPSKIQAEAIPQALDGKDLIGLAQTGSGKTGAFALPILQALLNSPKAFFACVLSPTRELAIQIHEQFEALGSGIGVKCAVLVGGVNMKEQIKNLEAQPHIIVATPGRLVDHLCNTKGFSLRTLKYLVLDEADKLLNEEFEKSIDEILNVVPRERSTYLFSATMTKKVKKLQRACLRSNAVKIEVASKYSTVDTLKQHYCFLPAKYKDCYLVYFLIEKSGFSSMVFVRTCDSTSFVALFLRNLGLRAIPINGKMTQSKRLGALRRFKAGECNILVCTDVASRGLDIPSVDMVINYDIPENPKDYIHRVGRTARAGRSGVAISLVSQYQLQFFLQIEKLLGKKLPDIPIQEEEVLLLMERVTETKRISLLKIKESEGKNSKRRGRDDDDDEGMDKYLGMKNVKSHKKMRK
;
A
#
# COMPACT_ATOMS: atom_id res chain seq x y z
N MET A 1 -27.75 27.11 -13.66
CA MET A 1 -26.31 26.83 -13.47
C MET A 1 -26.06 27.06 -12.00
N ALA A 2 -25.92 25.99 -11.21
CA ALA A 2 -25.66 26.14 -9.78
C ALA A 2 -24.17 26.45 -9.61
N GLU A 3 -23.86 27.54 -8.94
CA GLU A 3 -22.50 27.94 -8.58
C GLU A 3 -21.82 26.81 -7.79
N ASP A 4 -20.65 26.38 -8.25
CA ASP A 4 -19.73 25.53 -7.50
C ASP A 4 -19.37 26.27 -6.21
N LYS A 5 -20.07 25.99 -5.11
CA LYS A 5 -19.58 26.35 -3.78
C LYS A 5 -18.28 25.58 -3.57
N LEU A 6 -17.16 26.28 -3.69
CA LEU A 6 -15.85 25.80 -3.27
C LEU A 6 -15.96 25.44 -1.78
N VAL A 7 -16.03 24.14 -1.50
CA VAL A 7 -15.92 23.64 -0.13
C VAL A 7 -14.44 23.74 0.24
N ASP A 8 -14.10 24.72 1.08
CA ASP A 8 -12.72 25.00 1.43
C ASP A 8 -12.28 24.27 2.70
N THR A 9 -13.20 23.89 3.60
CA THR A 9 -12.87 23.28 4.89
C THR A 9 -13.66 22.02 5.23
N PHE A 10 -13.15 21.20 6.15
CA PHE A 10 -13.89 20.06 6.70
C PHE A 10 -15.15 20.48 7.47
N LYS A 11 -15.13 21.67 8.08
CA LYS A 11 -16.29 22.22 8.78
C LYS A 11 -17.47 22.47 7.85
N ASP A 12 -17.20 22.95 6.63
CA ASP A 12 -18.22 23.17 5.60
C ASP A 12 -18.88 21.87 5.12
N LEU A 13 -18.22 20.72 5.31
CA LEU A 13 -18.75 19.39 5.03
C LEU A 13 -19.66 18.84 6.14
N GLY A 14 -19.85 19.58 7.24
CA GLY A 14 -20.63 19.14 8.40
C GLY A 14 -19.86 18.28 9.40
N VAL A 15 -18.51 18.28 9.33
CA VAL A 15 -17.66 17.61 10.32
C VAL A 15 -17.65 18.42 11.63
N CYS A 16 -17.79 17.75 12.77
CA CYS A 16 -17.83 18.38 14.09
C CYS A 16 -16.45 18.93 14.51
N ASP A 17 -16.46 19.93 15.40
CA ASP A 17 -15.26 20.69 15.75
C ASP A 17 -14.13 19.81 16.30
N GLN A 18 -14.42 18.76 17.10
CA GLN A 18 -13.40 17.84 17.62
C GLN A 18 -12.66 17.09 16.51
N LEU A 19 -13.36 16.72 15.44
CA LEU A 19 -12.76 16.01 14.30
C LEU A 19 -12.11 16.96 13.31
N VAL A 20 -12.57 18.22 13.22
CA VAL A 20 -11.89 19.28 12.47
C VAL A 20 -10.52 19.57 13.10
N GLU A 21 -10.45 19.70 14.43
CA GLU A 21 -9.19 19.88 15.14
C GLU A 21 -8.23 18.69 14.91
N ALA A 22 -8.74 17.45 14.93
CA ALA A 22 -7.95 16.28 14.62
C ALA A 22 -7.40 16.31 13.18
N CYS A 23 -8.21 16.73 12.20
CA CYS A 23 -7.75 16.95 10.82
C CYS A 23 -6.62 18.00 10.76
N GLU A 24 -6.75 19.13 11.44
CA GLU A 24 -5.74 20.19 11.47
C GLU A 24 -4.42 19.71 12.08
N ASN A 25 -4.48 18.97 13.19
CA ASN A 25 -3.31 18.37 13.84
C ASN A 25 -2.58 17.36 12.94
N LEU A 26 -3.31 16.70 12.03
CA LEU A 26 -2.75 15.81 11.01
C LEU A 26 -2.31 16.55 9.74
N GLY A 27 -2.44 17.88 9.71
CA GLY A 27 -2.11 18.73 8.56
C GLY A 27 -3.12 18.67 7.42
N TRP A 28 -4.33 18.14 7.65
CA TRP A 28 -5.40 18.04 6.68
C TRP A 28 -6.19 19.34 6.64
N LYS A 29 -5.67 20.32 5.89
CA LYS A 29 -6.29 21.65 5.81
C LYS A 29 -7.50 21.71 4.88
N ILE A 30 -7.40 21.05 3.73
CA ILE A 30 -8.40 21.11 2.66
C ILE A 30 -8.88 19.69 2.36
N PRO A 31 -10.20 19.43 2.31
CA PRO A 31 -10.72 18.13 1.95
C PRO A 31 -10.37 17.78 0.50
N SER A 32 -10.00 16.53 0.26
CA SER A 32 -9.84 16.04 -1.12
C SER A 32 -11.20 15.95 -1.83
N LYS A 33 -11.21 15.92 -3.16
CA LYS A 33 -12.46 15.79 -3.95
C LYS A 33 -13.36 14.62 -3.49
N ILE A 34 -12.77 13.45 -3.22
CA ILE A 34 -13.53 12.30 -2.73
C ILE A 34 -14.07 12.51 -1.31
N GLN A 35 -13.36 13.24 -0.45
CA GLN A 35 -13.84 13.59 0.88
C GLN A 35 -14.98 14.61 0.79
N ALA A 36 -14.84 15.64 -0.03
CA ALA A 36 -15.84 16.69 -0.23
C ALA A 36 -17.17 16.13 -0.76
N GLU A 37 -17.13 15.18 -1.70
CA GLU A 37 -18.33 14.55 -2.24
C GLU A 37 -18.92 13.48 -1.30
N ALA A 38 -18.08 12.71 -0.61
CA ALA A 38 -18.53 11.55 0.17
C ALA A 38 -19.00 11.89 1.58
N ILE A 39 -18.31 12.78 2.29
CA ILE A 39 -18.58 13.05 3.71
C ILE A 39 -20.03 13.54 3.92
N PRO A 40 -20.56 14.51 3.17
CA PRO A 40 -21.95 14.97 3.37
C PRO A 40 -22.96 13.84 3.15
N GLN A 41 -22.76 13.02 2.11
CA GLN A 41 -23.64 11.88 1.83
C GLN A 41 -23.57 10.80 2.92
N ALA A 42 -22.38 10.61 3.50
CA ALA A 42 -22.16 9.70 4.61
C ALA A 42 -22.89 10.16 5.88
N LEU A 43 -22.82 11.46 6.19
CA LEU A 43 -23.45 12.08 7.35
C LEU A 43 -24.98 12.07 7.25
N ASP A 44 -25.52 12.14 6.03
CA ASP A 44 -26.95 11.91 5.74
C ASP A 44 -27.39 10.45 5.95
N GLY A 45 -26.48 9.55 6.33
CA GLY A 45 -26.77 8.14 6.58
C GLY A 45 -26.94 7.28 5.32
N LYS A 46 -26.49 7.77 4.16
CA LYS A 46 -26.53 7.01 2.90
C LYS A 46 -25.38 6.03 2.82
N ASP A 47 -25.64 4.89 2.19
CA ASP A 47 -24.60 3.95 1.78
C ASP A 47 -23.75 4.56 0.64
N LEU A 48 -22.48 4.18 0.53
CA LEU A 48 -21.55 4.84 -0.40
C LEU A 48 -20.83 3.85 -1.31
N ILE A 49 -20.59 4.30 -2.54
CA ILE A 49 -19.68 3.68 -3.49
C ILE A 49 -18.68 4.74 -3.94
N GLY A 50 -17.48 4.74 -3.35
CA GLY A 50 -16.41 5.66 -3.70
C GLY A 50 -15.44 5.04 -4.71
N LEU A 51 -15.43 5.57 -5.94
CA LEU A 51 -14.46 5.25 -6.97
C LEU A 51 -13.37 6.31 -7.03
N ALA A 52 -12.21 6.00 -6.47
CA ALA A 52 -11.06 6.89 -6.50
C ALA A 52 -9.73 6.12 -6.42
N GLN A 53 -8.68 6.71 -6.99
CA GLN A 53 -7.33 6.17 -6.98
C GLN A 53 -6.72 6.09 -5.56
N THR A 54 -5.62 5.35 -5.39
CA THR A 54 -4.88 5.32 -4.13
C THR A 54 -4.28 6.72 -3.85
N GLY A 55 -4.24 7.13 -2.59
CA GLY A 55 -3.73 8.46 -2.21
C GLY A 55 -4.69 9.63 -2.45
N SER A 56 -5.94 9.35 -2.81
CA SER A 56 -6.99 10.37 -2.96
C SER A 56 -7.66 10.80 -1.64
N GLY A 57 -7.28 10.21 -0.49
CA GLY A 57 -7.88 10.54 0.81
C GLY A 57 -9.12 9.71 1.19
N LYS A 58 -9.34 8.55 0.55
CA LYS A 58 -10.50 7.65 0.82
C LYS A 58 -10.66 7.29 2.29
N THR A 59 -9.56 7.07 3.01
CA THR A 59 -9.62 6.70 4.44
C THR A 59 -10.32 7.77 5.27
N GLY A 60 -9.96 9.05 5.08
CA GLY A 60 -10.67 10.15 5.74
C GLY A 60 -12.15 10.24 5.34
N ALA A 61 -12.46 9.93 4.07
CA ALA A 61 -13.83 10.01 3.55
C ALA A 61 -14.81 9.05 4.23
N PHE A 62 -14.34 7.89 4.72
CA PHE A 62 -15.17 6.99 5.52
C PHE A 62 -14.91 7.08 7.04
N ALA A 63 -13.70 7.42 7.46
CA ALA A 63 -13.36 7.44 8.89
C ALA A 63 -14.06 8.58 9.64
N LEU A 64 -14.06 9.80 9.06
CA LEU A 64 -14.69 10.98 9.68
C LEU A 64 -16.18 10.79 9.99
N PRO A 65 -17.04 10.39 9.04
CA PRO A 65 -18.46 10.18 9.34
C PRO A 65 -18.70 9.03 10.33
N ILE A 66 -17.87 7.98 10.32
CA ILE A 66 -17.96 6.88 11.29
C ILE A 66 -17.62 7.36 12.70
N LEU A 67 -16.53 8.12 12.86
CA LEU A 67 -16.11 8.69 14.14
C LEU A 67 -17.14 9.69 14.68
N GLN A 68 -17.72 10.52 13.81
CA GLN A 68 -18.79 11.45 14.20
C GLN A 68 -20.05 10.71 14.66
N ALA A 69 -20.44 9.63 13.98
CA ALA A 69 -21.56 8.80 14.42
C ALA A 69 -21.25 8.06 15.74
N LEU A 70 -19.99 7.64 15.94
CA LEU A 70 -19.54 7.00 17.17
C LEU A 70 -19.60 7.95 18.36
N LEU A 71 -19.25 9.23 18.18
CA LEU A 71 -19.37 10.27 19.22
C LEU A 71 -20.80 10.39 19.77
N ASN A 72 -21.79 10.31 18.89
CA ASN A 72 -23.20 10.43 19.26
C ASN A 72 -23.76 9.17 19.94
N SER A 73 -23.20 8.00 19.63
CA SER A 73 -23.67 6.72 20.18
C SER A 73 -22.49 5.76 20.41
N PRO A 74 -21.66 5.98 21.44
CA PRO A 74 -20.50 5.15 21.73
C PRO A 74 -20.90 3.69 21.98
N LYS A 75 -20.31 2.77 21.21
CA LYS A 75 -20.57 1.34 21.35
C LYS A 75 -19.36 0.51 20.93
N ALA A 76 -19.15 -0.61 21.60
CA ALA A 76 -18.21 -1.62 21.13
C ALA A 76 -18.63 -2.19 19.77
N PHE A 77 -17.64 -2.56 18.95
CA PHE A 77 -17.84 -3.17 17.63
C PHE A 77 -18.79 -2.37 16.73
N PHE A 78 -18.66 -1.04 16.77
CA PHE A 78 -19.49 -0.09 16.03
C PHE A 78 -19.23 -0.13 14.52
N ALA A 79 -17.97 -0.25 14.12
CA ALA A 79 -17.57 -0.33 12.72
C ALA A 79 -16.55 -1.44 12.46
N CYS A 80 -16.62 -2.01 11.25
CA CYS A 80 -15.69 -3.02 10.77
C CYS A 80 -15.23 -2.61 9.38
N VAL A 81 -13.92 -2.50 9.21
CA VAL A 81 -13.27 -2.13 7.95
C VAL A 81 -12.49 -3.32 7.42
N LEU A 82 -12.91 -3.82 6.27
CA LEU A 82 -12.24 -4.90 5.56
C LEU A 82 -11.20 -4.32 4.60
N SER A 83 -10.00 -4.88 4.67
CA SER A 83 -8.86 -4.51 3.83
C SER A 83 -8.20 -5.77 3.25
N PRO A 84 -7.75 -5.76 1.99
CA PRO A 84 -7.14 -6.93 1.34
C PRO A 84 -5.77 -7.31 1.89
N THR A 85 -5.05 -6.38 2.53
CA THR A 85 -3.71 -6.67 3.06
C THR A 85 -3.58 -6.25 4.52
N ARG A 86 -2.66 -6.90 5.22
CA ARG A 86 -2.40 -6.67 6.64
C ARG A 86 -1.89 -5.26 6.88
N GLU A 87 -1.08 -4.79 5.97
CA GLU A 87 -0.43 -3.51 6.04
C GLU A 87 -1.47 -2.39 5.87
N LEU A 88 -2.37 -2.52 4.89
CA LEU A 88 -3.44 -1.53 4.70
C LEU A 88 -4.39 -1.53 5.90
N ALA A 89 -4.63 -2.69 6.52
CA ALA A 89 -5.41 -2.75 7.76
C ALA A 89 -4.73 -1.98 8.90
N ILE A 90 -3.41 -2.13 9.07
CA ILE A 90 -2.64 -1.37 10.07
C ILE A 90 -2.69 0.14 9.75
N GLN A 91 -2.53 0.54 8.50
CA GLN A 91 -2.64 1.95 8.08
C GLN A 91 -3.99 2.55 8.43
N ILE A 92 -5.07 1.86 8.08
CA ILE A 92 -6.43 2.33 8.35
C ILE A 92 -6.64 2.45 9.86
N HIS A 93 -6.14 1.49 10.64
CA HIS A 93 -6.18 1.55 12.10
C HIS A 93 -5.44 2.77 12.67
N GLU A 94 -4.20 3.02 12.25
CA GLU A 94 -3.43 4.20 12.65
C GLU A 94 -4.18 5.50 12.30
N GLN A 95 -4.86 5.54 11.15
CA GLN A 95 -5.67 6.70 10.74
C GLN A 95 -6.91 6.89 11.64
N PHE A 96 -7.61 5.81 11.99
CA PHE A 96 -8.72 5.90 12.94
C PHE A 96 -8.26 6.35 14.32
N GLU A 97 -7.15 5.83 14.83
CA GLU A 97 -6.60 6.24 16.13
C GLU A 97 -6.15 7.69 16.11
N ALA A 98 -5.47 8.13 15.05
CA ALA A 98 -5.02 9.51 14.90
C ALA A 98 -6.21 10.50 14.88
N LEU A 99 -7.20 10.24 14.03
CA LEU A 99 -8.41 11.06 13.90
C LEU A 99 -9.29 11.02 15.16
N GLY A 100 -9.36 9.87 15.83
CA GLY A 100 -10.21 9.66 17.00
C GLY A 100 -9.50 9.86 18.35
N SER A 101 -8.25 10.31 18.35
CA SER A 101 -7.41 10.43 19.56
C SER A 101 -8.04 11.36 20.60
N GLY A 102 -8.55 12.52 20.18
CA GLY A 102 -9.23 13.49 21.04
C GLY A 102 -10.58 13.03 21.60
N ILE A 103 -11.13 11.93 21.09
CA ILE A 103 -12.47 11.42 21.46
C ILE A 103 -12.43 10.01 22.09
N GLY A 104 -11.23 9.51 22.40
CA GLY A 104 -11.04 8.23 23.08
C GLY A 104 -11.45 7.01 22.26
N VAL A 105 -11.27 7.05 20.93
CA VAL A 105 -11.56 5.89 20.08
C VAL A 105 -10.68 4.70 20.48
N LYS A 106 -11.27 3.49 20.49
CA LYS A 106 -10.56 2.23 20.67
C LYS A 106 -10.64 1.45 19.39
N CYS A 107 -9.50 1.05 18.86
CA CYS A 107 -9.42 0.31 17.60
C CYS A 107 -8.66 -1.01 17.81
N ALA A 108 -9.00 -2.03 17.03
CA ALA A 108 -8.24 -3.28 16.98
C ALA A 108 -7.99 -3.71 15.54
N VAL A 109 -6.82 -4.30 15.31
CA VAL A 109 -6.42 -4.84 14.01
C VAL A 109 -6.44 -6.36 14.05
N LEU A 110 -7.18 -6.98 13.12
CA LEU A 110 -7.27 -8.42 12.98
C LEU A 110 -6.66 -8.91 11.66
N VAL A 111 -5.41 -9.37 11.72
CA VAL A 111 -4.63 -9.76 10.53
C VAL A 111 -3.89 -11.08 10.73
N GLY A 112 -3.71 -11.82 9.63
CA GLY A 112 -2.93 -13.06 9.65
C GLY A 112 -1.47 -12.84 10.06
N GLY A 113 -0.77 -13.90 10.47
CA GLY A 113 0.66 -13.85 10.82
C GLY A 113 1.01 -13.02 12.07
N VAL A 114 0.00 -12.54 12.81
CA VAL A 114 0.12 -12.00 14.17
C VAL A 114 -0.47 -13.02 15.14
N ASN A 115 0.04 -13.03 16.38
CA ASN A 115 -0.35 -13.98 17.40
C ASN A 115 -1.86 -13.89 17.70
N MET A 116 -2.55 -15.04 17.71
CA MET A 116 -3.99 -15.12 17.93
C MET A 116 -4.38 -14.66 19.35
N LYS A 117 -3.57 -15.02 20.37
CA LYS A 117 -3.86 -14.68 21.78
C LYS A 117 -3.81 -13.16 22.01
N GLU A 118 -2.88 -12.48 21.35
CA GLU A 118 -2.78 -11.03 21.39
C GLU A 118 -4.02 -10.36 20.78
N GLN A 119 -4.48 -10.85 19.63
CA GLN A 119 -5.71 -10.35 19.00
C GLN A 119 -6.96 -10.62 19.84
N ILE A 120 -7.04 -11.77 20.52
CA ILE A 120 -8.13 -12.08 21.47
C ILE A 120 -8.14 -11.07 22.61
N LYS A 121 -6.98 -10.78 23.22
CA LYS A 121 -6.87 -9.77 24.28
C LYS A 121 -7.32 -8.38 23.81
N ASN A 122 -6.96 -8.01 22.58
CA ASN A 122 -7.41 -6.74 21.99
C ASN A 122 -8.93 -6.70 21.75
N LEU A 123 -9.56 -7.83 21.44
CA LEU A 123 -11.02 -7.93 21.31
C LEU A 123 -11.74 -7.90 22.66
N GLU A 124 -11.16 -8.49 23.71
CA GLU A 124 -11.69 -8.44 25.08
C GLU A 124 -11.77 -7.01 25.62
N ALA A 125 -10.90 -6.10 25.14
CA ALA A 125 -10.96 -4.68 25.45
C ALA A 125 -12.16 -3.93 24.81
N GLN A 126 -13.01 -4.65 24.06
CA GLN A 126 -14.23 -4.13 23.41
C GLN A 126 -13.98 -2.88 22.56
N PRO A 127 -13.12 -2.96 21.52
CA PRO A 127 -12.82 -1.83 20.64
C PRO A 127 -14.07 -1.34 19.91
N HIS A 128 -14.13 -0.03 19.65
CA HIS A 128 -15.20 0.58 18.85
C HIS A 128 -15.06 0.23 17.37
N ILE A 129 -13.83 0.23 16.85
CA ILE A 129 -13.53 0.00 15.42
C ILE A 129 -12.67 -1.25 15.27
N ILE A 130 -13.07 -2.15 14.38
CA ILE A 130 -12.25 -3.29 13.95
C ILE A 130 -11.76 -3.04 12.54
N VAL A 131 -10.47 -3.20 12.31
CA VAL A 131 -9.89 -3.21 10.96
C VAL A 131 -9.29 -4.58 10.70
N ALA A 132 -9.69 -5.25 9.62
CA ALA A 132 -9.35 -6.67 9.45
C ALA A 132 -9.10 -7.10 8.01
N THR A 133 -8.27 -8.13 7.86
CA THR A 133 -8.26 -8.95 6.64
C THR A 133 -9.36 -10.00 6.70
N PRO A 134 -10.05 -10.32 5.58
CA PRO A 134 -11.25 -11.19 5.60
C PRO A 134 -11.03 -12.54 6.28
N GLY A 135 -9.97 -13.27 5.90
CA GLY A 135 -9.70 -14.59 6.47
C GLY A 135 -9.48 -14.58 7.98
N ARG A 136 -8.69 -13.63 8.51
CA ARG A 136 -8.47 -13.53 9.96
C ARG A 136 -9.73 -13.09 10.71
N LEU A 137 -10.58 -12.25 10.11
CA LEU A 137 -11.84 -11.89 10.75
C LEU A 137 -12.76 -13.12 10.89
N VAL A 138 -12.85 -13.94 9.83
CA VAL A 138 -13.57 -15.22 9.87
C VAL A 138 -13.01 -16.14 10.94
N ASP A 139 -11.68 -16.29 11.03
CA ASP A 139 -11.04 -17.09 12.09
C ASP A 139 -11.52 -16.67 13.48
N HIS A 140 -11.61 -15.36 13.75
CA HIS A 140 -12.10 -14.83 15.02
C HIS A 140 -13.60 -15.07 15.20
N LEU A 141 -14.43 -14.85 14.18
CA LEU A 141 -15.87 -15.10 14.24
C LEU A 141 -16.20 -16.55 14.57
N CYS A 142 -15.40 -17.49 14.07
CA CYS A 142 -15.62 -18.93 14.29
C CYS A 142 -14.99 -19.43 15.60
N ASN A 143 -13.81 -18.93 15.97
CA ASN A 143 -12.99 -19.54 17.02
C ASN A 143 -12.79 -18.69 18.28
N THR A 144 -13.24 -17.43 18.30
CA THR A 144 -13.11 -16.56 19.49
C THR A 144 -14.42 -16.52 20.26
N LYS A 145 -14.42 -17.11 21.47
CA LYS A 145 -15.61 -17.19 22.32
C LYS A 145 -16.16 -15.79 22.64
N GLY A 146 -17.45 -15.59 22.41
CA GLY A 146 -18.14 -14.33 22.74
C GLY A 146 -17.92 -13.19 21.73
N PHE A 147 -17.06 -13.36 20.73
CA PHE A 147 -16.89 -12.37 19.67
C PHE A 147 -18.03 -12.44 18.66
N SER A 148 -18.63 -11.29 18.33
CA SER A 148 -19.71 -11.20 17.35
C SER A 148 -19.82 -9.80 16.76
N LEU A 149 -20.18 -9.74 15.48
CA LEU A 149 -20.46 -8.49 14.77
C LEU A 149 -21.96 -8.25 14.53
N ARG A 150 -22.85 -8.96 15.24
CA ARG A 150 -24.31 -8.83 15.06
C ARG A 150 -24.87 -7.43 15.36
N THR A 151 -24.13 -6.61 16.10
CA THR A 151 -24.56 -5.25 16.48
C THR A 151 -23.85 -4.13 15.71
N LEU A 152 -23.10 -4.50 14.67
CA LEU A 152 -22.33 -3.60 13.83
C LEU A 152 -23.21 -2.54 13.15
N LYS A 153 -22.79 -1.28 13.19
CA LYS A 153 -23.50 -0.17 12.51
C LYS A 153 -22.88 0.19 11.16
N TYR A 154 -21.56 0.01 11.02
CA TYR A 154 -20.83 0.36 9.80
C TYR A 154 -20.00 -0.82 9.29
N LEU A 155 -20.14 -1.14 8.01
CA LEU A 155 -19.26 -2.04 7.28
C LEU A 155 -18.56 -1.26 6.16
N VAL A 156 -17.23 -1.26 6.16
CA VAL A 156 -16.43 -0.64 5.10
C VAL A 156 -15.68 -1.73 4.35
N LEU A 157 -15.67 -1.64 3.02
CA LEU A 157 -14.87 -2.49 2.14
C LEU A 157 -13.91 -1.59 1.37
N ASP A 158 -12.66 -1.51 1.81
CA ASP A 158 -11.62 -0.71 1.14
C ASP A 158 -10.80 -1.57 0.18
N GLU A 159 -10.39 -0.97 -0.94
CA GLU A 159 -9.81 -1.67 -2.09
C GLU A 159 -10.65 -2.90 -2.51
N ALA A 160 -11.96 -2.70 -2.66
CA ALA A 160 -12.94 -3.77 -2.89
C ALA A 160 -12.69 -4.61 -4.17
N ASP A 161 -12.03 -4.07 -5.18
CA ASP A 161 -11.60 -4.84 -6.35
C ASP A 161 -10.57 -5.93 -6.03
N LYS A 162 -9.78 -5.75 -4.97
CA LYS A 162 -8.80 -6.73 -4.49
C LYS A 162 -9.37 -7.69 -3.44
N LEU A 163 -10.34 -7.23 -2.65
CA LEU A 163 -11.10 -8.09 -1.72
C LEU A 163 -11.88 -9.21 -2.43
N LEU A 164 -12.06 -9.10 -3.75
CA LEU A 164 -12.80 -10.06 -4.58
C LEU A 164 -11.91 -10.98 -5.43
N ASN A 165 -10.62 -11.08 -5.09
CA ASN A 165 -9.77 -12.14 -5.58
C ASN A 165 -10.24 -13.49 -5.02
N GLU A 166 -9.94 -14.60 -5.72
CA GLU A 166 -10.45 -15.94 -5.38
C GLU A 166 -10.14 -16.38 -3.94
N GLU A 167 -9.07 -15.84 -3.35
CA GLU A 167 -8.63 -16.12 -1.98
C GLU A 167 -9.60 -15.59 -0.89
N PHE A 168 -10.34 -14.51 -1.16
CA PHE A 168 -11.13 -13.82 -0.14
C PHE A 168 -12.64 -13.88 -0.35
N GLU A 169 -13.11 -14.26 -1.54
CA GLU A 169 -14.54 -14.25 -1.90
C GLU A 169 -15.39 -15.05 -0.89
N LYS A 170 -14.94 -16.25 -0.50
CA LYS A 170 -15.62 -17.09 0.51
C LYS A 170 -15.69 -16.42 1.88
N SER A 171 -14.57 -15.86 2.34
CA SER A 171 -14.52 -15.19 3.65
C SER A 171 -15.41 -13.96 3.70
N ILE A 172 -15.52 -13.21 2.60
CA ILE A 172 -16.44 -12.07 2.50
C ILE A 172 -17.89 -12.54 2.62
N ASP A 173 -18.29 -13.60 1.90
CA ASP A 173 -19.65 -14.15 1.98
C ASP A 173 -19.99 -14.60 3.41
N GLU A 174 -19.05 -15.27 4.10
CA GLU A 174 -19.22 -15.68 5.51
C GLU A 174 -19.39 -14.48 6.45
N ILE A 175 -18.60 -13.42 6.27
CA ILE A 175 -18.74 -12.19 7.07
C ILE A 175 -20.11 -11.55 6.83
N LEU A 176 -20.55 -11.46 5.58
CA LEU A 176 -21.83 -10.86 5.20
C LEU A 176 -23.04 -11.61 5.78
N ASN A 177 -22.91 -12.92 6.03
CA ASN A 177 -23.93 -13.73 6.67
C ASN A 177 -24.05 -13.48 8.18
N VAL A 178 -23.00 -12.96 8.83
CA VAL A 178 -22.96 -12.72 10.29
C VAL A 178 -23.33 -11.28 10.65
N VAL A 179 -22.91 -10.31 9.84
CA VAL A 179 -23.18 -8.87 10.08
C VAL A 179 -24.67 -8.54 9.84
N PRO A 180 -25.24 -7.58 10.59
CA PRO A 180 -26.66 -7.22 10.47
C PRO A 180 -26.97 -6.62 9.10
N ARG A 181 -28.16 -6.92 8.54
CA ARG A 181 -28.63 -6.33 7.28
C ARG A 181 -28.88 -4.82 7.39
N GLU A 182 -29.41 -4.38 8.54
CA GLU A 182 -29.59 -2.96 8.84
C GLU A 182 -28.29 -2.36 9.37
N ARG A 183 -27.48 -1.86 8.44
CA ARG A 183 -26.20 -1.18 8.69
C ARG A 183 -25.90 -0.20 7.56
N SER A 184 -25.03 0.76 7.81
CA SER A 184 -24.42 1.57 6.77
C SER A 184 -23.24 0.84 6.14
N THR A 185 -23.23 0.74 4.81
CA THR A 185 -22.15 0.10 4.07
C THR A 185 -21.45 1.11 3.18
N TYR A 186 -20.11 1.15 3.26
CA TYR A 186 -19.26 1.97 2.40
C TYR A 186 -18.32 1.09 1.60
N LEU A 187 -18.42 1.14 0.27
CA LEU A 187 -17.56 0.40 -0.65
C LEU A 187 -16.63 1.37 -1.35
N PHE A 188 -15.33 1.21 -1.14
CA PHE A 188 -14.29 2.00 -1.80
C PHE A 188 -13.43 1.12 -2.70
N SER A 189 -13.25 1.55 -3.95
CA SER A 189 -12.49 0.79 -4.94
C SER A 189 -11.76 1.73 -5.90
N ALA A 190 -10.63 1.27 -6.45
CA ALA A 190 -10.01 1.95 -7.57
C ALA A 190 -10.75 1.68 -8.87
N THR A 191 -11.30 0.47 -9.03
CA THR A 191 -11.93 0.03 -10.28
C THR A 191 -13.31 -0.60 -10.07
N MET A 192 -14.21 -0.41 -11.03
CA MET A 192 -15.56 -0.98 -11.00
C MET A 192 -15.64 -2.25 -11.86
N THR A 193 -15.16 -3.37 -11.32
CA THR A 193 -15.18 -4.67 -12.02
C THR A 193 -16.57 -5.33 -11.97
N LYS A 194 -16.80 -6.37 -12.78
CA LYS A 194 -18.04 -7.17 -12.70
C LYS A 194 -18.24 -7.77 -11.31
N LYS A 195 -17.16 -8.24 -10.67
CA LYS A 195 -17.19 -8.75 -9.29
C LYS A 195 -17.57 -7.65 -8.30
N VAL A 196 -16.98 -6.46 -8.39
CA VAL A 196 -17.33 -5.33 -7.51
C VAL A 196 -18.80 -4.93 -7.67
N LYS A 197 -19.34 -4.94 -8.90
CA LYS A 197 -20.78 -4.72 -9.13
C LYS A 197 -21.67 -5.79 -8.48
N LYS A 198 -21.23 -7.06 -8.45
CA LYS A 198 -21.95 -8.15 -7.76
C LYS A 198 -21.93 -7.93 -6.24
N LEU A 199 -20.75 -7.63 -5.69
CA LEU A 199 -20.58 -7.31 -4.27
C LEU A 199 -21.43 -6.09 -3.86
N GLN A 200 -21.44 -5.04 -4.69
CA GLN A 200 -22.29 -3.87 -4.48
C GLN A 200 -23.75 -4.26 -4.25
N ARG A 201 -24.30 -5.11 -5.13
CA ARG A 201 -25.70 -5.55 -5.05
C ARG A 201 -25.98 -6.43 -3.82
N ALA A 202 -24.98 -7.12 -3.29
CA ALA A 202 -25.11 -7.97 -2.11
C ALA A 202 -25.02 -7.18 -0.79
N CYS A 203 -24.27 -6.07 -0.77
CA CYS A 203 -23.91 -5.40 0.48
C CYS A 203 -24.62 -4.06 0.73
N LEU A 204 -25.04 -3.35 -0.32
CA LEU A 204 -25.50 -1.97 -0.22
C LEU A 204 -27.03 -1.88 -0.33
N ARG A 205 -27.59 -0.90 0.38
CA ARG A 205 -29.00 -0.53 0.30
C ARG A 205 -29.32 0.18 -1.03
N SER A 206 -30.62 0.23 -1.38
CA SER A 206 -31.09 0.84 -2.63
C SER A 206 -30.81 2.33 -2.75
N ASN A 207 -30.60 3.04 -1.64
CA ASN A 207 -30.29 4.47 -1.57
C ASN A 207 -28.79 4.78 -1.67
N ALA A 208 -27.94 3.81 -2.02
CA ALA A 208 -26.50 4.00 -2.09
C ALA A 208 -26.09 5.05 -3.14
N VAL A 209 -25.23 5.99 -2.75
CA VAL A 209 -24.72 7.05 -3.62
C VAL A 209 -23.39 6.62 -4.22
N LYS A 210 -23.29 6.72 -5.56
CA LYS A 210 -22.05 6.46 -6.29
C LYS A 210 -21.32 7.77 -6.55
N ILE A 211 -20.06 7.81 -6.12
CA ILE A 211 -19.17 8.95 -6.22
C ILE A 211 -17.95 8.52 -7.03
N GLU A 212 -17.68 9.20 -8.15
CA GLU A 212 -16.62 8.83 -9.09
C GLU A 212 -15.77 10.05 -9.42
N VAL A 213 -14.61 10.13 -8.76
CA VAL A 213 -13.72 11.31 -8.80
C VAL A 213 -12.62 11.17 -9.85
N ALA A 214 -12.48 9.98 -10.45
CA ALA A 214 -11.51 9.69 -11.50
C ALA A 214 -12.21 9.13 -12.75
N SER A 215 -11.73 9.50 -13.94
CA SER A 215 -12.11 8.77 -15.14
C SER A 215 -11.56 7.34 -15.05
N LYS A 216 -12.33 6.37 -15.55
CA LYS A 216 -12.25 4.92 -15.22
C LYS A 216 -10.86 4.28 -15.15
N TYR A 217 -9.83 4.84 -15.77
CA TYR A 217 -8.44 4.38 -15.73
C TYR A 217 -7.42 5.52 -15.95
N SER A 218 -7.60 6.69 -15.32
CA SER A 218 -6.64 7.80 -15.43
C SER A 218 -5.54 7.75 -14.37
N THR A 219 -4.34 8.17 -14.76
CA THR A 219 -3.26 8.58 -13.85
C THR A 219 -3.38 10.08 -13.55
N VAL A 220 -2.77 10.55 -12.46
CA VAL A 220 -2.76 11.99 -12.13
C VAL A 220 -2.01 12.81 -13.20
N ASP A 221 -2.48 14.02 -13.48
CA ASP A 221 -1.90 14.88 -14.53
C ASP A 221 -0.44 15.28 -14.25
N THR A 222 -0.05 15.34 -12.98
CA THR A 222 1.32 15.66 -12.55
C THR A 222 2.31 14.49 -12.69
N LEU A 223 1.83 13.31 -13.11
CA LEU A 223 2.66 12.11 -13.31
C LEU A 223 3.20 12.04 -14.75
N LYS A 224 4.51 12.22 -14.89
CA LYS A 224 5.23 11.96 -16.15
C LYS A 224 5.48 10.47 -16.31
N GLN A 225 4.88 9.86 -17.33
CA GLN A 225 5.03 8.44 -17.63
C GLN A 225 5.84 8.27 -18.90
N HIS A 226 6.89 7.46 -18.83
CA HIS A 226 7.71 7.09 -19.98
C HIS A 226 7.90 5.58 -20.04
N TYR A 227 8.17 5.07 -21.24
CA TYR A 227 8.70 3.73 -21.41
C TYR A 227 10.10 3.80 -22.04
N CYS A 228 10.91 2.77 -21.86
CA CYS A 228 12.17 2.58 -22.55
C CYS A 228 12.15 1.16 -23.13
N PHE A 229 12.15 1.04 -24.46
CA PHE A 229 12.18 -0.26 -25.12
C PHE A 229 13.62 -0.71 -25.34
N LEU A 230 13.98 -1.87 -24.75
CA LEU A 230 15.37 -2.31 -24.69
C LEU A 230 15.50 -3.84 -24.71
N PRO A 231 16.60 -4.39 -25.26
CA PRO A 231 16.89 -5.81 -25.14
C PRO A 231 17.06 -6.24 -23.69
N ALA A 232 16.42 -7.35 -23.29
CA ALA A 232 16.42 -7.84 -21.90
C ALA A 232 17.82 -7.95 -21.26
N LYS A 233 18.87 -8.21 -22.04
CA LYS A 233 20.26 -8.29 -21.55
C LYS A 233 20.81 -6.97 -20.99
N TYR A 234 20.29 -5.82 -21.42
CA TYR A 234 20.75 -4.50 -20.97
C TYR A 234 19.92 -3.93 -19.82
N LYS A 235 18.86 -4.62 -19.41
CA LYS A 235 17.87 -4.13 -18.45
C LYS A 235 18.46 -3.68 -17.11
N ASP A 236 19.45 -4.41 -16.60
CA ASP A 236 20.17 -4.04 -15.37
C ASP A 236 20.95 -2.74 -15.54
N CYS A 237 21.53 -2.48 -16.72
CA CYS A 237 22.29 -1.25 -16.99
C CYS A 237 21.37 -0.04 -17.03
N TYR A 238 20.24 -0.14 -17.72
CA TYR A 238 19.24 0.92 -17.75
C TYR A 238 18.65 1.19 -16.37
N LEU A 239 18.36 0.16 -15.57
CA LEU A 239 17.94 0.34 -14.18
C LEU A 239 18.96 1.16 -13.39
N VAL A 240 20.24 0.79 -13.47
CA VAL A 240 21.32 1.47 -12.75
C VAL A 240 21.52 2.90 -13.26
N TYR A 241 21.47 3.10 -14.58
CA TYR A 241 21.57 4.42 -15.20
C TYR A 241 20.53 5.38 -14.64
N PHE A 242 19.24 5.03 -14.66
CA PHE A 242 18.19 5.91 -14.14
C PHE A 242 18.30 6.18 -12.64
N LEU A 243 18.74 5.19 -11.85
CA LEU A 243 18.94 5.37 -10.42
C LEU A 243 20.14 6.28 -10.10
N ILE A 244 21.16 6.32 -10.96
CA ILE A 244 22.31 7.22 -10.84
C ILE A 244 21.94 8.62 -11.35
N GLU A 245 21.31 8.73 -12.51
CA GLU A 245 20.87 10.00 -13.10
C GLU A 245 19.91 10.75 -12.17
N LYS A 246 19.03 10.02 -11.48
CA LYS A 246 18.13 10.54 -10.45
C LYS A 246 18.65 10.25 -9.03
N SER A 247 19.96 10.33 -8.82
CA SER A 247 20.55 10.16 -7.49
C SER A 247 19.91 11.12 -6.48
N GLY A 248 19.61 10.61 -5.29
CA GLY A 248 18.90 11.36 -4.25
C GLY A 248 17.38 11.20 -4.29
N PHE A 249 16.79 10.77 -5.40
CA PHE A 249 15.34 10.52 -5.45
C PHE A 249 14.99 9.33 -4.57
N SER A 250 13.86 9.44 -3.86
CA SER A 250 13.18 8.28 -3.32
C SER A 250 12.56 7.49 -4.48
N SER A 251 12.90 6.22 -4.60
CA SER A 251 12.59 5.39 -5.77
C SER A 251 11.95 4.07 -5.37
N MET A 252 10.89 3.67 -6.07
CA MET A 252 10.33 2.31 -5.99
C MET A 252 10.63 1.54 -7.27
N VAL A 253 11.26 0.38 -7.13
CA VAL A 253 11.57 -0.53 -8.24
C VAL A 253 10.70 -1.76 -8.13
N PHE A 254 9.81 -1.95 -9.10
CA PHE A 254 8.88 -3.08 -9.15
C PHE A 254 9.45 -4.23 -9.98
N VAL A 255 9.60 -5.39 -9.34
CA VAL A 255 10.06 -6.64 -9.95
C VAL A 255 9.01 -7.73 -9.79
N ARG A 256 9.10 -8.78 -10.61
CA ARG A 256 8.07 -9.84 -10.66
C ARG A 256 8.07 -10.76 -9.43
N THR A 257 9.23 -11.24 -9.00
CA THR A 257 9.32 -12.30 -7.99
C THR A 257 9.95 -11.84 -6.68
N CYS A 258 9.62 -12.52 -5.58
CA CYS A 258 10.25 -12.25 -4.28
C CYS A 258 11.77 -12.45 -4.34
N ASP A 259 12.25 -13.46 -5.06
CA ASP A 259 13.68 -13.73 -5.18
C ASP A 259 14.39 -12.64 -5.99
N SER A 260 13.73 -12.13 -7.04
CA SER A 260 14.19 -10.96 -7.79
C SER A 260 14.30 -9.72 -6.90
N THR A 261 13.40 -9.51 -5.92
CA THR A 261 13.53 -8.33 -5.02
C THR A 261 14.82 -8.38 -4.21
N SER A 262 15.12 -9.54 -3.63
CA SER A 262 16.31 -9.75 -2.83
C SER A 262 17.58 -9.64 -3.68
N PHE A 263 17.55 -10.24 -4.87
CA PHE A 263 18.65 -10.19 -5.82
C PHE A 263 18.93 -8.76 -6.29
N VAL A 264 17.93 -8.06 -6.83
CA VAL A 264 18.10 -6.70 -7.36
C VAL A 264 18.55 -5.76 -6.25
N ALA A 265 17.99 -5.84 -5.03
CA ALA A 265 18.45 -5.02 -3.93
C ALA A 265 19.92 -5.29 -3.54
N LEU A 266 20.36 -6.56 -3.53
CA LEU A 266 21.76 -6.91 -3.26
C LEU A 266 22.69 -6.43 -4.38
N PHE A 267 22.28 -6.62 -5.63
CA PHE A 267 22.99 -6.16 -6.82
C PHE A 267 23.21 -4.65 -6.79
N LEU A 268 22.15 -3.87 -6.53
CA LEU A 268 22.22 -2.41 -6.41
C LEU A 268 23.13 -1.98 -5.25
N ARG A 269 23.06 -2.66 -4.09
CA ARG A 269 23.96 -2.36 -2.96
C ARG A 269 25.43 -2.65 -3.28
N ASN A 270 25.73 -3.72 -3.99
CA ASN A 270 27.10 -4.01 -4.42
C ASN A 270 27.63 -2.95 -5.42
N LEU A 271 26.74 -2.21 -6.09
CA LEU A 271 27.09 -1.03 -6.91
C LEU A 271 27.21 0.27 -6.10
N GLY A 272 26.91 0.26 -4.80
CA GLY A 272 26.92 1.44 -3.92
C GLY A 272 25.58 2.16 -3.81
N LEU A 273 24.50 1.62 -4.39
CA LEU A 273 23.17 2.20 -4.32
C LEU A 273 22.41 1.69 -3.08
N ARG A 274 21.78 2.59 -2.33
CA ARG A 274 21.13 2.28 -1.04
C ARG A 274 19.74 1.65 -1.24
N ALA A 275 19.74 0.39 -1.65
CA ALA A 275 18.54 -0.38 -1.96
C ALA A 275 18.16 -1.37 -0.85
N ILE A 276 16.86 -1.45 -0.56
CA ILE A 276 16.30 -2.39 0.42
C ILE A 276 15.13 -3.18 -0.20
N PRO A 277 15.06 -4.52 -0.03
CA PRO A 277 13.96 -5.31 -0.55
C PRO A 277 12.76 -5.31 0.42
N ILE A 278 11.56 -5.36 -0.14
CA ILE A 278 10.32 -5.70 0.57
C ILE A 278 9.54 -6.71 -0.27
N ASN A 279 9.34 -7.91 0.28
CA ASN A 279 8.61 -8.99 -0.41
C ASN A 279 7.76 -9.82 0.56
N GLY A 280 6.88 -10.67 0.00
CA GLY A 280 5.95 -11.49 0.78
C GLY A 280 6.58 -12.65 1.56
N LYS A 281 7.83 -13.02 1.27
CA LYS A 281 8.58 -14.05 2.03
C LYS A 281 9.21 -13.48 3.31
N MET A 282 9.24 -12.16 3.48
CA MET A 282 9.76 -11.51 4.68
C MET A 282 8.77 -11.59 5.83
N THR A 283 9.27 -11.76 7.05
CA THR A 283 8.45 -11.63 8.27
C THR A 283 7.91 -10.19 8.40
N GLN A 284 6.80 -10.03 9.11
CA GLN A 284 6.17 -8.71 9.28
C GLN A 284 7.13 -7.71 9.93
N SER A 285 7.86 -8.13 10.96
CA SER A 285 8.88 -7.30 11.62
C SER A 285 9.95 -6.81 10.63
N LYS A 286 10.48 -7.71 9.78
CA LYS A 286 11.47 -7.35 8.75
C LYS A 286 10.92 -6.37 7.71
N ARG A 287 9.65 -6.52 7.31
CA ARG A 287 8.99 -5.59 6.36
C ARG A 287 8.82 -4.20 6.99
N LEU A 288 8.35 -4.14 8.24
CA LEU A 288 8.20 -2.88 8.98
C LEU A 288 9.55 -2.20 9.22
N GLY A 289 10.59 -2.95 9.60
CA GLY A 289 11.95 -2.44 9.72
C GLY A 289 12.48 -1.86 8.41
N ALA A 290 12.31 -2.59 7.30
CA ALA A 290 12.71 -2.09 5.98
C ALA A 290 11.98 -0.80 5.58
N LEU A 291 10.67 -0.73 5.87
CA LEU A 291 9.88 0.47 5.61
C LEU A 291 10.32 1.65 6.49
N ARG A 292 10.60 1.43 7.78
CA ARG A 292 11.11 2.48 8.69
C ARG A 292 12.40 3.09 8.16
N ARG A 293 13.35 2.25 7.73
CA ARG A 293 14.64 2.70 7.16
C ARG A 293 14.47 3.49 5.86
N PHE A 294 13.51 3.09 5.02
CA PHE A 294 13.14 3.85 3.83
C PHE A 294 12.52 5.22 4.18
N LYS A 295 11.57 5.25 5.13
CA LYS A 295 10.94 6.48 5.64
C LYS A 295 11.95 7.43 6.27
N ALA A 296 12.95 6.91 6.99
CA ALA A 296 14.02 7.67 7.61
C ALA A 296 15.07 8.19 6.61
N GLY A 297 14.99 7.79 5.34
CA GLY A 297 15.94 8.20 4.31
C GLY A 297 17.29 7.48 4.37
N GLU A 298 17.46 6.46 5.22
CA GLU A 298 18.68 5.63 5.27
C GLU A 298 18.89 4.86 3.96
N CYS A 299 17.79 4.42 3.35
CA CYS A 299 17.74 3.84 2.01
C CYS A 299 16.76 4.65 1.16
N ASN A 300 17.15 5.02 -0.05
CA ASN A 300 16.29 5.76 -0.97
C ASN A 300 15.74 4.90 -2.11
N ILE A 301 16.07 3.60 -2.17
CA ILE A 301 15.57 2.70 -3.20
C ILE A 301 14.85 1.51 -2.55
N LEU A 302 13.57 1.37 -2.85
CA LEU A 302 12.74 0.27 -2.37
C LEU A 302 12.45 -0.71 -3.51
N VAL A 303 12.95 -1.93 -3.40
CA VAL A 303 12.72 -2.98 -4.40
C VAL A 303 11.60 -3.89 -3.92
N CYS A 304 10.50 -4.01 -4.69
CA CYS A 304 9.30 -4.69 -4.22
C CYS A 304 8.55 -5.43 -5.33
N THR A 305 7.69 -6.36 -4.91
CA THR A 305 6.65 -6.94 -5.77
C THR A 305 5.33 -6.17 -5.61
N ASP A 306 4.38 -6.41 -6.52
CA ASP A 306 3.03 -5.86 -6.42
C ASP A 306 2.35 -6.17 -5.09
N VAL A 307 2.44 -7.42 -4.63
CA VAL A 307 1.79 -7.86 -3.39
C VAL A 307 2.44 -7.17 -2.19
N ALA A 308 3.76 -7.06 -2.19
CA ALA A 308 4.50 -6.62 -1.02
C ALA A 308 4.48 -5.10 -0.81
N SER A 309 4.28 -4.33 -1.88
CA SER A 309 4.12 -2.86 -1.85
C SER A 309 2.69 -2.40 -1.59
N ARG A 310 1.71 -3.31 -1.65
CA ARG A 310 0.31 -3.01 -1.33
C ARG A 310 0.12 -2.92 0.18
N GLY A 311 -0.68 -1.94 0.58
CA GLY A 311 -0.99 -1.63 1.97
C GLY A 311 0.16 -1.16 2.86
N LEU A 312 1.41 -1.15 2.39
CA LEU A 312 2.44 -0.46 3.15
C LEU A 312 2.24 1.04 3.04
N ASP A 313 2.40 1.73 4.16
CA ASP A 313 2.48 3.19 4.21
C ASP A 313 3.81 3.66 3.68
N ILE A 314 3.97 3.50 2.37
CA ILE A 314 5.13 4.00 1.67
C ILE A 314 4.83 5.47 1.38
N PRO A 315 5.65 6.40 1.89
CA PRO A 315 5.49 7.81 1.55
C PRO A 315 5.54 7.94 0.03
N SER A 316 4.87 8.96 -0.51
CA SER A 316 4.94 9.21 -1.95
C SER A 316 6.39 9.38 -2.35
N VAL A 317 6.81 8.60 -3.34
CA VAL A 317 8.17 8.59 -3.85
C VAL A 317 8.31 9.54 -5.03
N ASP A 318 9.53 9.92 -5.39
CA ASP A 318 9.81 10.82 -6.52
C ASP A 318 9.80 10.07 -7.85
N MET A 319 10.25 8.80 -7.84
CA MET A 319 10.35 7.95 -9.02
C MET A 319 9.81 6.54 -8.80
N VAL A 320 9.10 6.03 -9.80
CA VAL A 320 8.71 4.63 -9.91
C VAL A 320 9.38 4.03 -11.14
N ILE A 321 10.09 2.90 -10.98
CA ILE A 321 10.63 2.13 -12.08
C ILE A 321 9.89 0.80 -12.13
N ASN A 322 9.14 0.56 -13.21
CA ASN A 322 8.68 -0.77 -13.54
C ASN A 322 9.84 -1.51 -14.18
N TYR A 323 10.66 -2.16 -13.36
CA TYR A 323 11.68 -3.06 -13.87
C TYR A 323 10.97 -4.17 -14.64
N ASP A 324 10.06 -4.92 -14.03
CA ASP A 324 9.22 -5.86 -14.78
C ASP A 324 7.84 -5.27 -15.07
N ILE A 325 7.39 -5.33 -16.33
CA ILE A 325 6.04 -4.89 -16.70
C ILE A 325 5.00 -5.81 -16.03
N PRO A 326 3.96 -5.25 -15.37
CA PRO A 326 2.91 -6.05 -14.74
C PRO A 326 2.09 -6.79 -15.79
N GLU A 327 1.67 -8.02 -15.48
CA GLU A 327 0.85 -8.84 -16.39
C GLU A 327 -0.58 -8.32 -16.46
N ASN A 328 -1.12 -7.81 -15.34
CA ASN A 328 -2.41 -7.14 -15.32
C ASN A 328 -2.21 -5.63 -15.52
N PRO A 329 -2.78 -5.01 -16.57
CA PRO A 329 -2.59 -3.59 -16.83
C PRO A 329 -3.16 -2.67 -15.73
N LYS A 330 -4.08 -3.15 -14.88
CA LYS A 330 -4.56 -2.38 -13.72
C LYS A 330 -3.50 -2.22 -12.64
N ASP A 331 -2.61 -3.20 -12.51
CA ASP A 331 -1.52 -3.14 -11.55
C ASP A 331 -0.56 -2.00 -11.90
N TYR A 332 -0.38 -1.68 -13.18
CA TYR A 332 0.39 -0.52 -13.62
C TYR A 332 -0.09 0.77 -12.95
N ILE A 333 -1.40 1.04 -12.96
CA ILE A 333 -2.00 2.24 -12.35
C ILE A 333 -1.68 2.28 -10.83
N HIS A 334 -1.73 1.14 -10.16
CA HIS A 334 -1.41 1.04 -8.73
C HIS A 334 0.08 1.26 -8.43
N ARG A 335 0.97 0.83 -9.33
CA ARG A 335 2.41 1.03 -9.22
C ARG A 335 2.78 2.49 -9.43
N VAL A 336 2.37 3.08 -10.55
CA VAL A 336 2.73 4.46 -10.89
C VAL A 336 2.01 5.47 -10.01
N GLY A 337 0.85 5.12 -9.45
CA GLY A 337 0.18 5.89 -8.40
C GLY A 337 0.90 5.91 -7.04
N ARG A 338 2.14 5.39 -6.94
CA ARG A 338 3.02 5.55 -5.74
C ARG A 338 3.83 6.85 -5.77
N THR A 339 3.94 7.48 -6.93
CA THR A 339 4.51 8.82 -7.07
C THR A 339 3.42 9.84 -7.41
N ALA A 340 3.78 11.11 -7.54
CA ALA A 340 2.88 12.22 -7.88
C ALA A 340 1.64 12.36 -6.97
N ARG A 341 1.77 12.08 -5.66
CA ARG A 341 0.65 12.23 -4.71
C ARG A 341 0.64 13.62 -4.06
N ALA A 342 -0.52 14.00 -3.54
CA ALA A 342 -0.72 15.23 -2.76
C ALA A 342 -0.23 16.50 -3.49
N GLY A 343 -0.53 16.61 -4.78
CA GLY A 343 -0.16 17.77 -5.61
C GLY A 343 1.30 17.78 -6.09
N ARG A 344 2.14 16.83 -5.67
CA ARG A 344 3.53 16.73 -6.15
C ARG A 344 3.60 16.19 -7.58
N SER A 345 4.64 16.55 -8.31
CA SER A 345 5.02 15.89 -9.56
C SER A 345 5.78 14.60 -9.28
N GLY A 346 5.76 13.68 -10.24
CA GLY A 346 6.46 12.40 -10.14
C GLY A 346 6.78 11.82 -11.51
N VAL A 347 7.73 10.88 -11.55
CA VAL A 347 8.12 10.20 -12.79
C VAL A 347 7.96 8.68 -12.67
N ALA A 348 7.38 8.06 -13.70
CA ALA A 348 7.29 6.61 -13.83
C ALA A 348 7.97 6.16 -15.12
N ILE A 349 8.94 5.25 -15.00
CA ILE A 349 9.70 4.70 -16.13
C ILE A 349 9.43 3.20 -16.22
N SER A 350 9.02 2.73 -17.41
CA SER A 350 8.79 1.32 -17.69
C SER A 350 9.88 0.73 -18.57
N LEU A 351 10.63 -0.25 -18.05
CA LEU A 351 11.66 -0.96 -18.83
C LEU A 351 11.00 -2.10 -19.61
N VAL A 352 10.74 -1.87 -20.90
CA VAL A 352 10.00 -2.81 -21.75
C VAL A 352 10.99 -3.64 -22.56
N SER A 353 11.02 -4.94 -22.31
CA SER A 353 11.79 -5.88 -23.13
C SER A 353 10.98 -6.50 -24.25
N GLN A 354 11.66 -7.16 -25.19
CA GLN A 354 11.02 -7.91 -26.27
C GLN A 354 10.00 -8.95 -25.78
N TYR A 355 10.19 -9.50 -24.57
CA TYR A 355 9.29 -10.49 -23.96
C TYR A 355 8.08 -9.87 -23.24
N GLN A 356 8.12 -8.56 -22.97
CA GLN A 356 7.12 -7.85 -22.15
C GLN A 356 6.29 -6.85 -22.96
N LEU A 357 6.56 -6.71 -24.26
CA LEU A 357 5.89 -5.77 -25.14
C LEU A 357 4.37 -5.96 -25.15
N GLN A 358 3.87 -7.20 -25.20
CA GLN A 358 2.42 -7.46 -25.22
C GLN A 358 1.73 -6.97 -23.94
N PHE A 359 2.34 -7.17 -22.76
CA PHE A 359 1.80 -6.65 -21.51
C PHE A 359 1.80 -5.11 -21.49
N PHE A 360 2.84 -4.50 -22.05
CA PHE A 360 2.91 -3.04 -22.16
C PHE A 360 1.83 -2.45 -23.07
N LEU A 361 1.57 -3.07 -24.23
CA LEU A 361 0.50 -2.64 -25.14
C LEU A 361 -0.89 -2.73 -24.49
N GLN A 362 -1.11 -3.71 -23.60
CA GLN A 362 -2.35 -3.79 -22.81
C GLN A 362 -2.50 -2.62 -21.82
N ILE A 363 -1.39 -2.12 -21.28
CA ILE A 363 -1.37 -0.92 -20.42
C ILE A 363 -1.77 0.30 -21.24
N GLU A 364 -1.15 0.55 -22.39
CA GLU A 364 -1.52 1.68 -23.26
C GLU A 364 -2.99 1.61 -23.69
N LYS A 365 -3.47 0.42 -24.03
CA LYS A 365 -4.90 0.18 -24.34
C LYS A 365 -5.82 0.51 -23.17
N LEU A 366 -5.42 0.17 -21.94
CA LEU A 366 -6.20 0.49 -20.73
C LEU A 366 -6.21 2.00 -20.45
N LEU A 367 -5.06 2.66 -20.65
CA LEU A 367 -4.92 4.11 -20.46
C LEU A 367 -5.59 4.93 -21.58
N GLY A 368 -5.85 4.32 -22.73
CA GLY A 368 -6.40 4.99 -23.91
C GLY A 368 -5.43 5.98 -24.56
N LYS A 369 -4.13 5.89 -24.25
CA LYS A 369 -3.08 6.74 -24.81
C LYS A 369 -1.77 5.99 -24.96
N LYS A 370 -0.96 6.40 -25.94
CA LYS A 370 0.44 5.96 -26.04
C LYS A 370 1.29 6.69 -25.03
N LEU A 371 2.20 5.98 -24.37
CA LEU A 371 3.19 6.60 -23.50
C LEU A 371 4.39 7.04 -24.34
N PRO A 372 5.00 8.20 -24.07
CA PRO A 372 6.20 8.62 -24.76
C PRO A 372 7.39 7.72 -24.40
N ASP A 373 8.26 7.48 -25.39
CA ASP A 373 9.59 6.94 -25.13
C ASP A 373 10.41 7.95 -24.31
N ILE A 374 11.34 7.47 -23.48
CA ILE A 374 12.28 8.36 -22.80
C ILE A 374 13.50 8.57 -23.70
N PRO A 375 13.86 9.82 -24.04
CA PRO A 375 15.06 10.08 -24.81
C PRO A 375 16.29 9.74 -23.95
N ILE A 376 17.13 8.82 -24.43
CA ILE A 376 18.37 8.39 -23.77
C ILE A 376 19.46 8.27 -24.83
N GLN A 377 20.68 8.67 -24.46
CA GLN A 377 21.88 8.37 -25.23
C GLN A 377 22.37 6.97 -24.83
N GLU A 378 22.15 5.98 -25.71
CA GLU A 378 22.47 4.57 -25.41
C GLU A 378 23.96 4.39 -25.06
N GLU A 379 24.84 5.20 -25.64
CA GLU A 379 26.27 5.20 -25.36
C GLU A 379 26.57 5.44 -23.88
N GLU A 380 25.87 6.37 -23.22
CA GLU A 380 26.06 6.65 -21.80
C GLU A 380 25.67 5.47 -20.91
N VAL A 381 24.60 4.76 -21.28
CA VAL A 381 24.14 3.57 -20.55
C VAL A 381 25.16 2.44 -20.69
N LEU A 382 25.72 2.27 -21.89
CA LEU A 382 26.67 1.20 -22.19
C LEU A 382 28.02 1.39 -21.49
N LEU A 383 28.40 2.61 -21.09
CA LEU A 383 29.57 2.85 -20.23
C LEU A 383 29.47 2.09 -18.88
N LEU A 384 28.26 1.80 -18.41
CA LEU A 384 28.03 1.06 -17.16
C LEU A 384 28.12 -0.47 -17.35
N MET A 385 28.15 -0.97 -18.59
CA MET A 385 27.90 -2.37 -18.92
C MET A 385 28.87 -3.34 -18.25
N GLU A 386 30.18 -3.05 -18.30
CA GLU A 386 31.21 -3.90 -17.71
C GLU A 386 31.02 -4.01 -16.19
N ARG A 387 30.96 -2.86 -15.50
CA ARG A 387 30.78 -2.79 -14.04
C ARG A 387 29.48 -3.45 -13.59
N VAL A 388 28.38 -3.22 -14.31
CA VAL A 388 27.07 -3.82 -14.00
C VAL A 388 27.11 -5.33 -14.18
N THR A 389 27.67 -5.82 -15.29
CA THR A 389 27.73 -7.26 -15.57
C THR A 389 28.56 -8.01 -14.55
N GLU A 390 29.74 -7.47 -14.19
CA GLU A 390 30.61 -8.10 -13.20
C GLU A 390 29.96 -8.10 -11.81
N THR A 391 29.36 -6.97 -11.41
CA THR A 391 28.67 -6.89 -10.11
C THR A 391 27.46 -7.83 -10.05
N LYS A 392 26.74 -7.99 -11.16
CA LYS A 392 25.63 -8.94 -11.28
C LYS A 392 26.11 -10.37 -11.04
N ARG A 393 27.22 -10.77 -11.68
CA ARG A 393 27.84 -12.09 -11.52
C ARG A 393 28.25 -12.35 -10.06
N ILE A 394 28.94 -11.41 -9.42
CA ILE A 394 29.34 -11.49 -8.01
C ILE A 394 28.10 -11.63 -7.10
N SER A 395 27.04 -10.88 -7.37
CA SER A 395 25.81 -10.91 -6.58
C SER A 395 25.10 -12.27 -6.67
N LEU A 396 25.06 -12.88 -7.86
CA LEU A 396 24.51 -14.23 -8.05
C LEU A 396 25.30 -15.29 -7.28
N LEU A 397 26.63 -15.21 -7.28
CA LEU A 397 27.49 -16.15 -6.53
C LEU A 397 27.23 -16.07 -5.03
N LYS A 398 27.14 -14.85 -4.47
CA LYS A 398 26.82 -14.64 -3.03
C LYS A 398 25.48 -15.27 -2.63
N ILE A 399 24.46 -15.18 -3.48
CA ILE A 399 23.15 -15.79 -3.20
C ILE A 399 23.26 -17.31 -3.18
N LYS A 400 23.89 -17.91 -4.20
CA LYS A 400 24.08 -19.36 -4.27
C LYS A 400 24.85 -19.92 -3.07
N GLU A 401 25.89 -19.22 -2.61
CA GLU A 401 26.64 -19.62 -1.41
C GLU A 401 25.79 -19.56 -0.13
N SER A 402 24.90 -18.57 -0.03
CA SER A 402 24.01 -18.44 1.13
C SER A 402 22.94 -19.54 1.19
N GLU A 403 22.40 -19.94 0.04
CA GLU A 403 21.45 -21.06 -0.06
C GLU A 403 22.12 -22.40 0.27
N GLY A 404 23.36 -22.60 -0.18
CA GLY A 404 24.16 -23.80 0.11
C GLY A 404 24.56 -23.94 1.59
N LYS A 405 24.66 -22.84 2.35
CA LYS A 405 24.93 -22.86 3.80
C LYS A 405 23.66 -23.13 4.63
N ASN A 406 22.50 -22.66 4.17
CA ASN A 406 21.22 -22.89 4.86
C ASN A 406 20.73 -24.34 4.76
N SER A 407 21.13 -25.11 3.74
CA SER A 407 20.82 -26.54 3.68
C SER A 407 21.54 -27.37 4.76
N LYS A 408 22.70 -26.90 5.25
CA LYS A 408 23.47 -27.55 6.34
C LYS A 408 23.04 -27.16 7.76
N ARG A 409 22.23 -26.10 7.93
CA ARG A 409 21.81 -25.56 9.25
C ARG A 409 20.37 -25.88 9.64
N ARG A 410 19.70 -26.83 8.96
CA ARG A 410 18.30 -27.22 9.19
C ARG A 410 18.00 -27.93 10.54
N GLY A 411 18.74 -27.63 11.59
CA GLY A 411 18.64 -28.28 12.91
C GLY A 411 18.75 -27.35 14.13
N ARG A 412 18.60 -26.03 13.99
CA ARG A 412 18.47 -25.14 15.15
C ARG A 412 17.60 -23.94 14.80
N ASP A 413 16.46 -23.83 15.49
CA ASP A 413 15.72 -22.59 15.65
C ASP A 413 16.65 -21.58 16.33
N ASP A 414 17.02 -20.52 15.62
CA ASP A 414 17.64 -19.35 16.24
C ASP A 414 17.10 -18.08 15.57
N ASP A 415 16.44 -17.29 16.42
CA ASP A 415 16.08 -15.89 16.23
C ASP A 415 17.34 -15.03 16.01
N ASP A 416 17.85 -14.99 14.78
CA ASP A 416 18.95 -14.08 14.43
C ASP A 416 18.40 -12.78 13.80
N ASP A 417 18.30 -11.76 14.67
CA ASP A 417 18.04 -10.35 14.34
C ASP A 417 19.26 -9.68 13.64
N GLU A 418 20.39 -10.36 13.51
CA GLU A 418 21.64 -9.83 12.93
C GLU A 418 21.70 -9.83 11.39
N GLY A 419 20.60 -10.19 10.72
CA GLY A 419 20.59 -10.31 9.26
C GLY A 419 20.67 -8.97 8.51
N MET A 420 20.18 -7.87 9.09
CA MET A 420 20.01 -6.60 8.37
C MET A 420 21.25 -5.69 8.36
N ASP A 421 22.08 -5.75 9.40
CA ASP A 421 23.28 -4.91 9.53
C ASP A 421 24.43 -5.39 8.63
N LYS A 422 24.48 -6.70 8.34
CA LYS A 422 25.40 -7.24 7.32
C LYS A 422 25.14 -6.68 5.91
N TYR A 423 23.94 -6.18 5.62
CA TYR A 423 23.63 -5.58 4.33
C TYR A 423 24.14 -4.14 4.17
N LEU A 424 24.64 -3.49 5.24
CA LEU A 424 25.09 -2.11 5.22
C LEU A 424 26.58 -1.91 4.93
N GLY A 425 27.39 -2.97 4.88
CA GLY A 425 28.83 -2.81 4.63
C GLY A 425 29.56 -1.91 5.64
N MET A 426 28.96 -1.63 6.80
CA MET A 426 29.58 -0.86 7.86
C MET A 426 30.60 -1.75 8.56
N LYS A 427 31.89 -1.51 8.30
CA LYS A 427 32.98 -2.04 9.13
C LYS A 427 32.77 -1.50 10.55
N ASN A 428 32.64 -2.39 11.52
CA ASN A 428 32.70 -2.09 12.94
C ASN A 428 33.97 -1.27 13.25
N VAL A 429 33.84 0.04 13.38
CA VAL A 429 34.85 0.86 14.06
C VAL A 429 34.64 0.64 15.55
N LYS A 430 35.31 -0.38 16.09
CA LYS A 430 35.44 -0.55 17.54
C LYS A 430 36.18 0.68 18.09
N SER A 431 35.46 1.59 18.73
CA SER A 431 36.08 2.65 19.54
C SER A 431 36.72 2.02 20.77
N HIS A 432 38.01 1.71 20.69
CA HIS A 432 38.87 1.54 21.86
C HIS A 432 39.06 2.92 22.52
N LYS A 433 38.22 3.25 23.50
CA LYS A 433 38.60 4.24 24.51
C LYS A 433 39.11 3.51 25.75
N LYS A 434 40.38 3.13 25.70
CA LYS A 434 41.20 3.01 26.90
C LYS A 434 41.56 4.43 27.33
N MET A 435 41.06 4.89 28.47
CA MET A 435 41.77 5.90 29.25
C MET A 435 42.02 5.33 30.64
N ARG A 436 43.29 4.96 30.85
CA ARG A 436 43.92 4.87 32.17
C ARG A 436 44.33 6.28 32.57
N LYS A 437 43.75 6.81 33.64
CA LYS A 437 44.41 7.24 34.88
C LYS A 437 43.39 7.97 35.74
#